data_AF-A0A3M0DXP3-F1
#
_entry.id   AF-A0A3M0DXP3-F1
#
_cell.length_a   1.000
_cell.length_b   1.000
_cell.length_c   1.000
_cell.angle_alpha   90.00
_cell.angle_beta   90.00
_cell.angle_gamma   90.00
#
_symmetry.space_group_name_H-M   'P 1'
#
loop_
_entity.id
_entity.type
_entity.pdbx_description
1 polymer ?
#
loop_
_entity_poly.entity_id
_entity_poly.type
_entity_poly.pdbx_seq_one_letter_code
_entity_poly.pdbx_strand_id
1 'polypeptide(L)' 'MKIGTRIDETGTLSRDGGAFCLRRDAGGRYQLELQRTPVDLVEKRVRLVGTLIGAGLVSADGVAPA' A
#
# COMPACT_ATOMS: atom_id res chain seq x y z
N MET A 1 14.50 -3.05 6.29
CA MET A 1 14.14 -1.71 5.78
C MET A 1 14.18 -0.70 6.92
N LYS A 2 14.59 0.54 6.65
CA LYS A 2 14.57 1.63 7.64
C LYS A 2 13.30 2.47 7.49
N ILE A 3 12.78 2.99 8.60
CA ILE A 3 11.72 4.00 8.58
C ILE A 3 12.22 5.23 7.81
N GLY A 4 11.35 5.84 6.99
CA GLY A 4 11.69 6.90 6.04
C GLY A 4 12.13 6.41 4.65
N THR A 5 12.20 5.11 4.42
CA THR A 5 12.49 4.55 3.08
C THR A 5 11.31 4.83 2.15
N ARG A 6 11.58 5.36 0.95
CA ARG A 6 10.56 5.51 -0.09
C ARG A 6 10.21 4.14 -0.66
N ILE A 7 8.92 3.86 -0.73
CA ILE A 7 8.33 2.62 -1.24
C ILE A 7 7.72 2.94 -2.61
N ASP A 8 8.09 2.15 -3.60
CA ASP A 8 7.50 2.12 -4.93
C ASP A 8 7.30 0.65 -5.29
N GLU A 9 6.13 0.12 -5.02
CA GLU A 9 5.84 -1.32 -5.12
C GLU A 9 4.54 -1.54 -5.88
N THR A 10 4.45 -2.67 -6.58
CA THR A 10 3.19 -3.11 -7.21
C THR A 10 2.60 -4.30 -6.45
N GLY A 11 1.27 -4.36 -6.44
CA GLY A 11 0.55 -5.41 -5.75
C GLY A 11 -0.96 -5.29 -5.88
N THR A 12 -1.67 -6.23 -5.26
CA THR A 12 -3.13 -6.17 -5.16
C THR A 12 -3.52 -5.37 -3.93
N LEU A 13 -4.35 -4.34 -4.11
CA LEU A 13 -4.93 -3.61 -2.99
C LEU A 13 -6.07 -4.45 -2.40
N SER A 14 -6.06 -4.67 -1.09
CA SER A 14 -7.15 -5.34 -0.38
C SER A 14 -7.60 -4.45 0.78
N ARG A 15 -8.88 -4.54 1.11
CA ARG A 15 -9.44 -3.84 2.27
C ARG A 15 -9.92 -4.88 3.28
N ASP A 16 -9.35 -4.85 4.48
CA ASP A 16 -9.67 -5.78 5.56
C ASP A 16 -9.97 -5.00 6.83
N GLY A 17 -11.14 -5.22 7.44
CA GLY A 17 -11.50 -4.66 8.75
C GLY A 17 -11.45 -3.12 8.87
N GLY A 18 -11.45 -2.38 7.75
CA GLY A 18 -11.31 -0.92 7.72
C GLY A 18 -9.90 -0.41 7.41
N ALA A 19 -8.89 -1.29 7.41
CA ALA A 19 -7.54 -0.98 6.96
C ALA A 19 -7.32 -1.35 5.48
N PHE A 20 -6.39 -0.65 4.85
CA PHE A 20 -5.94 -0.97 3.50
C PHE A 20 -4.63 -1.75 3.58
N CYS A 21 -4.54 -2.81 2.79
CA CYS A 21 -3.36 -3.65 2.71
C CYS A 21 -2.96 -3.83 1.25
N LEU A 22 -1.68 -3.63 0.93
CA LEU A 22 -1.12 -4.04 -0.35
C LEU A 22 -0.52 -5.44 -0.21
N ARG A 23 -1.04 -6.40 -0.95
CA ARG A 23 -0.37 -7.68 -1.18
C ARG A 23 0.60 -7.52 -2.33
N ARG A 24 1.89 -7.50 -2.02
CA ARG A 24 2.96 -7.21 -3.00
C ARG A 24 3.13 -8.40 -3.93
N ASP A 25 3.48 -8.13 -5.18
CA ASP A 25 3.82 -9.20 -6.14
C ASP A 25 5.10 -9.96 -5.75
N ALA A 26 6.06 -9.27 -5.16
CA ALA A 26 7.28 -9.89 -4.62
C ALA A 26 7.03 -10.75 -3.37
N GLY A 27 5.77 -10.89 -2.94
CA GLY A 27 5.37 -11.56 -1.71
C GLY A 27 5.41 -10.64 -0.50
N GLY A 28 4.68 -11.00 0.55
CA GLY A 28 4.50 -10.16 1.75
C GLY A 28 3.36 -9.15 1.63
N ARG A 29 3.11 -8.41 2.71
CA ARG A 29 2.03 -7.43 2.81
C ARG A 29 2.50 -6.14 3.45
N TYR A 30 1.98 -5.01 2.97
CA TYR A 30 2.09 -3.73 3.63
C TYR A 30 0.71 -3.24 4.05
N GLN A 31 0.58 -2.80 5.28
CA GLN A 31 -0.55 -1.98 5.69
C GLN A 31 -0.32 -0.57 5.17
N LEU A 32 -1.38 0.03 4.62
CA LEU A 32 -1.35 1.36 4.04
C LEU A 32 -2.12 2.33 4.92
N GLU A 33 -1.45 3.41 5.28
CA GLU A 33 -2.11 4.60 5.79
C GLU A 33 -2.38 5.52 4.61
N LEU A 34 -3.66 5.71 4.29
CA LEU A 34 -4.12 6.51 3.16
C LEU A 34 -4.89 7.71 3.68
N GLN A 35 -4.55 8.91 3.20
CA GLN A 35 -5.35 10.11 3.50
C GLN A 35 -6.74 10.08 2.82
N ARG A 36 -6.85 9.36 1.69
CA ARG A 36 -8.12 9.13 0.98
C ARG A 36 -8.27 7.67 0.63
N THR A 37 -9.47 7.14 0.86
CA THR A 37 -9.87 5.75 0.65
C THR A 37 -10.14 5.47 -0.85
N PRO A 38 -9.25 4.79 -1.59
CA PRO A 38 -9.44 4.54 -3.02
C PRO A 38 -10.26 3.26 -3.21
N VAL A 39 -11.53 3.29 -2.82
CA VAL A 39 -12.42 2.12 -2.81
C VAL A 39 -12.58 1.46 -4.19
N ASP A 40 -12.48 2.24 -5.27
CA ASP A 40 -12.58 1.71 -6.65
C ASP A 40 -11.40 0.81 -7.02
N LEU A 41 -10.25 1.01 -6.39
CA LEU A 41 -9.03 0.25 -6.68
C LEU A 41 -8.88 -1.00 -5.80
N VAL A 42 -9.84 -1.26 -4.91
CA VAL A 42 -9.81 -2.44 -4.04
C VAL A 42 -10.00 -3.70 -4.88
N GLU A 43 -9.28 -4.75 -4.51
CA GLU A 43 -9.10 -6.02 -5.23
C GLU A 43 -8.45 -5.90 -6.62
N LYS A 44 -8.01 -4.70 -7.01
CA LYS A 44 -7.29 -4.46 -8.26
C LYS A 44 -5.78 -4.42 -8.03
N ARG A 45 -5.05 -4.67 -9.11
CA ARG A 45 -3.59 -4.47 -9.16
C ARG A 45 -3.29 -2.97 -9.23
N VAL A 46 -2.49 -2.49 -8.30
CA VAL A 46 -2.12 -1.09 -8.17
C VAL A 46 -0.62 -0.93 -7.98
N ARG A 47 -0.13 0.24 -8.35
CA ARG A 47 1.17 0.75 -7.94
C ARG A 47 1.00 1.63 -6.71
N LEU A 48 1.69 1.27 -5.64
CA LEU A 48 1.81 2.01 -4.40
C LEU A 48 3.08 2.86 -4.43
N VAL A 49 2.92 4.16 -4.22
CA VAL A 49 4.02 5.07 -3.91
C VAL A 49 3.81 5.63 -2.51
N GLY A 50 4.84 5.59 -1.68
CA GLY A 50 4.74 6.10 -0.32
C GLY A 50 6.04 6.05 0.45
N THR A 51 5.93 6.16 1.77
CA THR A 51 7.07 6.14 2.70
C THR A 51 6.83 5.14 3.81
N LEU A 52 7.80 4.29 4.10
CA LEU A 52 7.72 3.33 5.21
C LEU A 52 7.78 4.08 6.54
N ILE A 53 6.70 4.05 7.31
CA ILE A 53 6.57 4.75 8.61
C ILE A 53 6.59 3.79 9.81
N GLY A 54 6.53 2.48 9.56
CA GLY A 54 6.58 1.47 10.62
C GLY A 54 6.92 0.09 10.10
N ALA A 55 6.88 -0.91 10.98
CA ALA A 55 7.14 -2.30 10.62
C ALA A 55 6.01 -2.86 9.73
N GLY A 56 6.20 -2.78 8.42
CA GLY A 56 5.19 -3.18 7.45
C GLY A 56 4.05 -2.17 7.28
N LEU A 57 4.24 -0.93 7.75
CA LEU A 57 3.28 0.17 7.61
C LEU A 57 3.86 1.25 6.70
N VAL A 58 3.12 1.57 5.64
CA VAL A 58 3.51 2.55 4.62
C VAL A 58 2.48 3.68 4.62
N SER A 59 2.95 4.91 4.78
CA SER A 59 2.16 6.10 4.45
C SER A 59 2.11 6.21 2.94
N ALA A 60 0.94 5.97 2.36
CA ALA A 60 0.75 6.00 0.92
C ALA A 60 0.55 7.44 0.44
N ASP A 61 1.52 7.96 -0.32
CA ASP A 61 1.40 9.24 -1.03
C ASP A 61 0.39 9.13 -2.17
N GLY A 62 0.38 7.98 -2.85
CA GLY A 62 -0.50 7.74 -3.98
C GLY A 62 -0.65 6.26 -4.31
N VAL A 63 -1.86 5.89 -4.72
CA VAL A 63 -2.18 4.57 -5.25
C VAL A 63 -2.82 4.78 -6.62
N ALA A 64 -2.23 4.18 -7.65
CA ALA A 64 -2.70 4.25 -9.01
C ALA A 64 -2.82 2.84 -9.62
N PRO A 65 -3.63 2.63 -10.66
CA PRO A 65 -3.61 1.38 -11.43
C PRO A 65 -2.18 1.06 -11.90
N ALA A 66 -1.78 -0.22 -11.80
CA ALA A 66 -0.47 -0.70 -12.26
C ALA A 66 -0.44 -0.93 -13.77
#